data_AF-A0AAP6GZE2-F1
#
_entry.id   AF-A0AAP6GZE2-F1
#
_cell.length_a   1.000
_cell.length_b   1.000
_cell.length_c   1.000
_cell.angle_alpha   90.00
_cell.angle_beta   90.00
_cell.angle_gamma   90.00
#
_symmetry.space_group_name_H-M   'P 1'
#
loop_
_entity.id
_entity.type
_entity.pdbx_description
1 polymer ?
#
loop_
_entity_poly.entity_id
_entity_poly.type
_entity_poly.pdbx_seq_one_letter_code
_entity_poly.pdbx_strand_id
1 'polypeptide(L)'
;MAAVDGRVTCLVAQEQCCVVAPKEKDMLFPADVLDSEIRKLRGLLQMLHEDQPDVMEDVFDFHVTSLITHAAPEHHARIRAAARSMLVEVQRCPVRRNPDAPQILLMEALPSAA
;
A
#
# COMPACT_ATOMS: atom_id res chain seq x y z
N MET A 1 4.70 42.95 -21.21
CA MET A 1 3.87 42.14 -20.30
C MET A 1 4.24 40.68 -20.55
N ALA A 2 5.17 40.13 -19.77
CA ALA A 2 5.66 38.75 -19.95
C ALA A 2 4.78 37.80 -19.12
N ALA A 3 4.05 36.91 -19.77
CA ALA A 3 3.37 35.80 -19.12
C ALA A 3 4.36 34.63 -19.06
N VAL A 4 4.81 34.31 -17.83
CA VAL A 4 5.61 33.13 -17.52
C VAL A 4 4.62 32.01 -17.23
N ASP A 5 4.29 31.20 -18.22
CA ASP A 5 3.40 30.05 -18.03
C ASP A 5 4.24 28.80 -17.75
N GLY A 6 3.95 28.22 -16.58
CA GLY A 6 4.76 27.20 -15.92
C GLY A 6 4.86 25.90 -16.71
N ARG A 7 6.06 25.62 -17.21
CA ARG A 7 6.47 24.24 -17.46
C ARG A 7 6.68 23.53 -16.13
N VAL A 8 5.65 22.83 -15.67
CA VAL A 8 5.85 21.68 -14.79
C VAL A 8 5.89 20.46 -15.69
N THR A 9 7.11 20.08 -16.08
CA THR A 9 7.40 18.81 -16.73
C THR A 9 7.21 17.69 -15.70
N CYS A 10 5.99 17.18 -15.56
CA CYS A 10 5.75 15.87 -14.96
C CYS A 10 6.02 14.81 -16.03
N LEU A 11 7.30 14.52 -16.25
CA LEU A 11 7.78 13.54 -17.22
C LEU A 11 8.41 12.36 -16.49
N VAL A 12 7.61 11.65 -15.69
CA VAL A 12 7.93 10.30 -15.21
C VAL A 12 6.62 9.51 -15.01
N ALA A 13 6.55 8.34 -15.66
CA ALA A 13 5.59 7.23 -15.49
C ALA A 13 4.25 7.24 -16.27
N GLN A 14 4.36 7.10 -17.60
CA GLN A 14 3.69 6.06 -18.40
C GLN A 14 3.83 4.68 -17.66
N GLU A 15 2.90 3.72 -17.55
CA GLU A 15 1.64 3.35 -18.19
C GLU A 15 0.86 2.50 -17.17
N GLN A 16 -0.41 2.81 -16.88
CA GLN A 16 -1.46 1.82 -16.60
C GLN A 16 -2.80 2.56 -16.60
N CYS A 17 -3.26 2.92 -17.79
CA CYS A 17 -4.61 3.44 -17.99
C CYS A 17 -5.56 2.23 -17.95
N CYS A 18 -6.00 1.81 -16.76
CA CYS A 18 -7.11 0.87 -16.66
C CYS A 18 -8.39 1.62 -17.04
N VAL A 19 -8.76 1.55 -18.32
CA VAL A 19 -10.11 1.92 -18.78
C VAL A 19 -11.06 0.87 -18.21
N VAL A 20 -11.71 1.17 -17.08
CA VAL A 20 -12.77 0.30 -16.54
C VAL A 20 -14.11 0.80 -17.07
N ALA A 21 -14.75 -0.03 -17.88
CA ALA A 21 -16.07 0.22 -18.45
C ALA A 21 -17.16 0.27 -17.34
N PRO A 22 -18.24 1.07 -17.51
CA PRO A 22 -19.23 1.25 -16.46
C PRO A 22 -20.22 0.08 -16.49
N LYS A 23 -20.07 -0.87 -15.56
CA LYS A 23 -21.15 -1.81 -15.25
C LYS A 23 -21.40 -1.84 -13.75
N GLU A 24 -22.63 -1.43 -13.44
CA GLU A 24 -23.39 -1.76 -12.25
C GLU A 24 -22.98 -1.05 -10.96
N LYS A 25 -23.61 0.11 -10.73
CA LYS A 25 -23.80 0.76 -9.42
C LYS A 25 -22.65 0.49 -8.45
N ASP A 26 -21.54 1.07 -8.86
CA ASP A 26 -20.29 1.28 -8.15
C ASP A 26 -20.56 1.48 -6.65
N MET A 27 -20.36 0.42 -5.85
CA MET A 27 -20.29 0.55 -4.39
C MET A 27 -18.95 1.20 -4.04
N LEU A 28 -18.75 2.43 -4.53
CA LEU A 28 -17.60 3.25 -4.20
C LEU A 28 -17.64 3.52 -2.70
N PHE A 29 -16.50 3.38 -2.05
CA PHE A 29 -16.39 3.71 -0.65
C PHE A 29 -16.70 5.20 -0.45
N PRO A 30 -17.69 5.52 0.40
CA PRO A 30 -17.87 6.88 0.83
C PRO A 30 -16.65 7.31 1.69
N ALA A 31 -16.43 8.62 1.80
CA ALA A 31 -15.21 9.16 2.40
C ALA A 31 -14.95 8.66 3.83
N ASP A 32 -16.00 8.45 4.62
CA ASP A 32 -15.95 7.93 5.98
C ASP A 32 -15.47 6.47 6.06
N VAL A 33 -15.88 5.64 5.10
CA VAL A 33 -15.40 4.26 4.97
C VAL A 33 -13.95 4.26 4.53
N LEU A 34 -13.57 5.11 3.57
CA LEU A 34 -12.20 5.22 3.09
C LEU A 34 -11.21 5.58 4.19
N ASP A 35 -11.54 6.58 5.02
CA ASP A 35 -10.70 6.95 6.17
C ASP A 35 -10.58 5.80 7.18
N SER A 36 -11.64 4.99 7.33
CA SER A 36 -11.64 3.81 8.20
C SER A 36 -10.76 2.68 7.64
N GLU A 37 -10.81 2.43 6.32
CA GLU A 37 -9.94 1.44 5.68
C GLU A 37 -8.46 1.86 5.76
N ILE A 38 -8.14 3.16 5.61
CA ILE A 38 -6.77 3.65 5.82
C ILE A 38 -6.31 3.37 7.26
N ARG A 39 -7.18 3.55 8.27
CA ARG A 39 -6.85 3.21 9.66
C ARG A 39 -6.62 1.70 9.85
N LYS A 40 -7.41 0.85 9.19
CA LYS A 40 -7.21 -0.62 9.22
C LYS A 40 -5.88 -1.01 8.59
N LEU A 41 -5.56 -0.43 7.43
CA LEU A 41 -4.26 -0.62 6.77
C LEU A 41 -3.11 -0.24 7.72
N ARG A 42 -3.23 0.86 8.47
CA ARG A 42 -2.24 1.23 9.49
C ARG A 42 -1.99 0.10 10.49
N GLY A 43 -3.05 -0.42 11.08
CA GLY A 43 -2.95 -1.49 12.08
C GLY A 43 -2.31 -2.75 11.50
N LEU A 44 -2.71 -3.14 10.28
CA LEU A 44 -2.14 -4.28 9.57
C LEU A 44 -0.65 -4.11 9.30
N LEU A 45 -0.22 -2.94 8.81
CA LEU A 45 1.20 -2.67 8.58
C LEU A 45 1.99 -2.67 9.87
N GLN A 46 1.46 -2.15 10.98
CA GLN A 46 2.13 -2.21 12.28
C GLN A 46 2.34 -3.66 12.75
N MET A 47 1.33 -4.53 12.57
CA MET A 47 1.46 -5.95 12.90
C MET A 47 2.50 -6.64 12.01
N LEU A 48 2.45 -6.41 10.69
CA LEU A 48 3.42 -6.99 9.75
C LEU A 48 4.83 -6.47 9.99
N HIS A 49 4.99 -5.21 10.37
CA HIS A 49 6.29 -4.63 10.68
C HIS A 49 6.99 -5.34 11.84
N GLU A 50 6.23 -5.87 12.81
CA GLU A 50 6.74 -6.62 13.95
C GLU A 50 6.97 -8.11 13.63
N ASP A 51 6.02 -8.76 12.95
CA ASP A 51 6.05 -10.21 12.75
C ASP A 51 6.70 -10.65 11.43
N GLN A 52 6.46 -9.92 10.33
CA GLN A 52 6.82 -10.31 8.97
C GLN A 52 7.10 -9.08 8.08
N PRO A 53 8.21 -8.35 8.30
CA PRO A 53 8.51 -7.12 7.56
C PRO A 53 8.74 -7.37 6.06
N ASP A 54 9.12 -8.60 5.67
CA ASP A 54 9.42 -8.99 4.29
C ASP A 54 8.19 -8.95 3.37
N VAL A 55 6.98 -9.16 3.90
CA VAL A 55 5.73 -9.17 3.10
C VAL A 55 4.93 -7.85 3.21
N MET A 56 5.44 -6.89 3.97
CA MET A 56 4.72 -5.67 4.31
C MET A 56 4.45 -4.78 3.07
N GLU A 57 5.41 -4.68 2.15
CA GLU A 57 5.28 -3.87 0.93
C GLU A 57 4.27 -4.50 -0.06
N ASP A 58 4.29 -5.83 -0.21
CA ASP A 58 3.33 -6.55 -1.05
C ASP A 58 1.89 -6.39 -0.54
N VAL A 59 1.68 -6.53 0.77
CA VAL A 59 0.37 -6.34 1.39
C VAL A 59 -0.09 -4.89 1.27
N PHE A 60 0.83 -3.93 1.42
CA PHE A 60 0.55 -2.51 1.22
C PHE A 60 0.04 -2.24 -0.20
N ASP A 61 0.76 -2.68 -1.23
CA ASP A 61 0.42 -2.43 -2.62
C ASP A 61 -0.91 -3.10 -3.01
N PHE A 62 -1.13 -4.34 -2.54
CA PHE A 62 -2.40 -5.03 -2.72
C PHE A 62 -3.57 -4.25 -2.13
N HIS A 63 -3.44 -3.78 -0.89
CA HIS A 63 -4.53 -3.11 -0.18
C HIS A 63 -4.81 -1.73 -0.77
N VAL A 64 -3.78 -0.95 -1.11
CA VAL A 64 -3.94 0.37 -1.76
C VAL A 64 -4.59 0.22 -3.14
N THR A 65 -4.21 -0.80 -3.90
CA THR A 65 -4.83 -1.09 -5.21
C THR A 65 -6.31 -1.46 -5.07
N SER A 66 -6.64 -2.29 -4.07
CA SER A 66 -8.03 -2.62 -3.73
C SER A 66 -8.84 -1.36 -3.39
N LEU A 67 -8.30 -0.48 -2.52
CA LEU A 67 -8.97 0.78 -2.16
C LEU A 67 -9.20 1.69 -3.35
N ILE A 68 -8.24 1.82 -4.26
CA ILE A 68 -8.36 2.64 -5.48
C ILE A 68 -9.46 2.08 -6.40
N THR A 69 -9.52 0.76 -6.54
CA THR A 69 -10.52 0.08 -7.39
C THR A 69 -11.95 0.33 -6.90
N HIS A 70 -12.12 0.53 -5.59
CA HIS A 70 -13.40 0.80 -4.95
C HIS A 70 -13.57 2.27 -4.54
N ALA A 71 -12.76 3.19 -5.03
CA ALA A 71 -12.86 4.62 -4.69
C ALA A 71 -13.09 5.46 -5.94
N ALA A 72 -13.81 6.57 -5.76
CA ALA A 72 -14.02 7.53 -6.83
C ALA A 72 -12.66 8.11 -7.28
N PRO A 73 -12.45 8.38 -8.58
CA PRO A 73 -11.17 8.87 -9.13
C PRO A 73 -10.62 10.11 -8.41
N GLU A 74 -11.50 10.97 -7.89
CA GLU A 74 -11.16 12.19 -7.16
C GLU A 74 -10.40 11.90 -5.86
N HIS A 75 -10.55 10.70 -5.31
CA HIS A 75 -9.89 10.27 -4.08
C HIS A 75 -8.58 9.51 -4.33
N HIS A 76 -8.29 9.05 -5.54
CA HIS A 76 -7.13 8.18 -5.83
C HIS A 76 -5.80 8.81 -5.42
N ALA A 77 -5.58 10.08 -5.78
CA ALA A 77 -4.35 10.79 -5.42
C ALA A 77 -4.22 10.96 -3.89
N ARG A 78 -5.33 11.28 -3.21
CA ARG A 78 -5.37 11.40 -1.74
C ARG A 78 -5.07 10.07 -1.06
N ILE A 79 -5.66 8.97 -1.54
CA ILE A 79 -5.43 7.61 -1.02
C ILE A 79 -3.96 7.25 -1.12
N ARG A 80 -3.35 7.38 -2.30
CA ARG A 80 -1.93 7.06 -2.51
C ARG A 80 -1.02 7.88 -1.60
N ALA A 81 -1.27 9.20 -1.50
CA ALA A 81 -0.47 10.08 -0.67
C ALA A 81 -0.58 9.73 0.82
N ALA A 82 -1.82 9.55 1.31
CA ALA A 82 -2.08 9.20 2.71
C ALA A 82 -1.47 7.83 3.07
N ALA A 83 -1.69 6.81 2.24
CA ALA A 83 -1.16 5.48 2.47
C ALA A 83 0.38 5.45 2.45
N ARG A 84 1.03 6.16 1.51
CA ARG A 84 2.51 6.25 1.47
C ARG A 84 3.09 6.99 2.66
N SER A 85 2.49 8.11 3.06
CA SER A 85 2.93 8.84 4.26
C SER A 85 2.87 7.94 5.49
N MET A 86 1.77 7.19 5.63
CA MET A 86 1.57 6.25 6.72
C MET A 86 2.57 5.08 6.69
N LEU A 87 2.87 4.50 5.52
CA LEU A 87 3.88 3.44 5.41
C LEU A 87 5.24 3.92 5.92
N VAL A 88 5.66 5.12 5.53
CA VAL A 88 6.94 5.72 5.97
C VAL A 88 6.94 5.97 7.48
N GLU A 89 5.81 6.39 8.06
CA GLU A 89 5.68 6.54 9.51
C GLU A 89 5.82 5.20 10.25
N VAL A 90 5.17 4.14 9.74
CA VAL A 90 5.25 2.80 10.33
C VAL A 90 6.68 2.25 10.26
N GLN A 91 7.34 2.40 9.12
CA GLN A 91 8.74 1.97 8.91
C GLN A 91 9.74 2.71 9.82
N ARG A 92 9.44 3.96 10.21
CA ARG A 92 10.28 4.74 11.14
C ARG A 92 10.10 4.33 12.59
N CYS A 93 9.01 3.66 12.94
CA CYS A 93 8.82 3.17 14.29
C CYS A 93 9.84 2.05 14.56
N PRO A 94 10.55 2.05 15.69
CA PRO A 94 11.48 0.97 16.00
C PRO A 94 10.73 -0.36 16.12
N VAL A 95 11.11 -1.33 15.29
CA VAL A 95 10.61 -2.72 15.37
C VAL A 95 11.08 -3.30 16.71
N ARG A 96 10.15 -3.53 17.64
CA ARG A 96 10.44 -4.39 18.78
C ARG A 96 10.34 -5.82 18.29
N ARG A 97 11.47 -6.40 17.88
CA ARG A 97 11.53 -7.84 17.61
C ARG A 97 11.06 -8.57 18.86
N ASN A 98 9.98 -9.33 18.72
CA ASN A 98 9.48 -10.18 19.78
C ASN A 98 10.54 -11.28 20.05
N PRO A 99 11.23 -11.26 21.21
CA PRO A 99 12.24 -12.28 21.51
C PRO A 99 11.63 -13.68 21.69
N ASP A 100 10.33 -13.76 21.93
CA ASP A 100 9.56 -15.00 22.07
C ASP A 100 8.93 -15.47 20.75
N ALA A 101 9.20 -14.78 19.63
CA ALA A 101 8.73 -15.26 18.32
C ALA A 101 9.37 -16.62 18.02
N PRO A 102 8.57 -17.66 17.67
CA PRO A 102 9.12 -18.97 17.37
C PRO A 102 10.08 -18.86 16.18
N GLN A 103 11.34 -19.25 16.40
CA GLN A 103 12.31 -19.35 15.32
C GLN A 103 11.84 -20.47 14.38
N ILE A 104 11.31 -20.11 13.22
CA ILE A 104 10.99 -21.08 12.16
C ILE A 104 12.33 -21.55 11.60
N LEU A 105 12.83 -22.66 12.11
CA LEU A 105 13.99 -23.34 11.56
C LEU A 105 13.55 -24.05 10.27
N LEU A 106 13.98 -23.54 9.13
CA LEU A 106 13.83 -24.22 7.86
C LEU A 106 14.54 -25.57 7.96
N MET A 107 13.81 -26.65 7.69
CA MET A 107 14.35 -28.01 7.68
C MET A 107 15.40 -28.07 6.56
N GLU A 108 16.69 -28.25 6.92
CA GLU A 108 17.77 -28.36 5.94
C GLU A 108 17.42 -29.46 4.96
N ALA A 109 17.39 -29.11 3.66
CA ALA A 109 17.17 -30.08 2.60
C ALA A 109 18.28 -31.12 2.69
N LEU A 110 17.93 -32.32 3.17
CA LEU A 110 18.85 -33.45 3.22
C LEU A 110 19.41 -33.65 1.81
N PRO A 111 20.74 -33.62 1.62
CA PRO A 111 21.31 -33.90 0.32
C PRO A 111 20.89 -35.31 -0.09
N SER A 112 20.20 -35.43 -1.23
CA SER A 112 19.86 -36.70 -1.85
C SER A 112 21.13 -37.53 -1.96
N ALA A 113 21.20 -38.62 -1.21
CA ALA A 113 22.28 -39.59 -1.32
C ALA A 113 22.33 -40.11 -2.77
N ALA A 114 23.56 -40.19 -3.28
CA ALA A 114 23.92 -40.55 -4.64
C ALA A 114 23.46 -41.95 -5.07
#